data_AF-A0A3C1B8D2-F1
#
_entry.id   AF-A0A3C1B8D2-F1
#
_cell.length_a   1.000
_cell.length_b   1.000
_cell.length_c   1.000
_cell.angle_alpha   90.00
_cell.angle_beta   90.00
_cell.angle_gamma   90.00
#
_symmetry.space_group_name_H-M   'P 1'
#
loop_
_entity.id
_entity.type
_entity.pdbx_description
1 polymer ?
#
loop_
_entity_poly.entity_id
_entity_poly.type
_entity_poly.pdbx_seq_one_letter_code
_entity_poly.pdbx_strand_id
1 'polypeptide(L)'
;MLPLSAYAETPLSAIDWLAEHSIKGSPKLSSTPDLRENPALSATVSTDIEVTVLRDIQRDAVGLLPPEVTGLPVTLWRNSTTQDLLSLLEASKVSQNPSIQSLTMRVMLAEGDAPYDSNGKFNFLRAKLEKLIQYGAIDPALAMLERAAPLPAPLVPILFDLSMYSEALEPACEQVLQLGAAFENDSARIYCLARRGEWQSANIMLTTAEALQSLTPRETALLHFFLETGSEKTSDLYFVTDSVLTPLEYRLYEAFGEPVPANDLPLAFSVAELSGDKGWKAQLEAAERLSKSGVFSDNQLLGLLTKKPAPASGGIWDRVTMIQDLEQALVANAPARISDALRTVWSAMGNSALATPIA
;
A
#
# COMPACT_ATOMS: atom_id res chain seq x y z
N MET A 1 34.55 -37.56 -6.47
CA MET A 1 34.40 -36.09 -6.50
C MET A 1 33.90 -35.69 -7.88
N LEU A 2 32.62 -35.37 -8.00
CA LEU A 2 31.95 -34.79 -9.16
C LEU A 2 31.14 -33.59 -8.64
N PRO A 3 31.14 -32.42 -9.30
CA PRO A 3 30.44 -31.25 -8.79
C PRO A 3 28.95 -31.33 -9.17
N LEU A 4 28.06 -31.07 -8.22
CA LEU A 4 26.65 -30.77 -8.53
C LEU A 4 26.56 -29.32 -9.03
N SER A 5 25.90 -29.12 -10.16
CA SER A 5 25.49 -27.80 -10.63
C SER A 5 24.29 -27.32 -9.82
N ALA A 6 24.37 -26.09 -9.30
CA ALA A 6 23.23 -25.40 -8.71
C ALA A 6 22.30 -24.93 -9.84
N TYR A 7 21.04 -25.37 -9.82
CA TYR A 7 19.98 -24.72 -10.61
C TYR A 7 19.55 -23.46 -9.87
N ALA A 8 19.51 -22.32 -10.57
CA ALA A 8 18.88 -21.11 -10.05
C ALA A 8 17.36 -21.31 -10.06
N GLU A 9 16.73 -21.20 -8.89
CA GLU A 9 15.27 -21.11 -8.78
C GLU A 9 14.80 -19.80 -9.44
N THR A 10 13.76 -19.92 -10.26
CA THR A 10 13.00 -18.77 -10.77
C THR A 10 12.42 -17.98 -9.60
N PRO A 11 12.52 -16.63 -9.59
CA PRO A 11 11.91 -15.84 -8.54
C PRO A 11 10.39 -16.03 -8.58
N LEU A 12 9.82 -16.41 -7.43
CA LEU A 12 8.37 -16.50 -7.23
C LEU A 12 7.76 -15.12 -7.50
N SER A 13 7.07 -14.99 -8.64
CA SER A 13 6.24 -13.83 -8.93
C SER A 13 4.97 -13.93 -8.09
N ALA A 14 4.61 -12.85 -7.39
CA ALA A 14 3.47 -12.81 -6.48
C ALA A 14 2.09 -12.82 -7.20
N ILE A 15 2.07 -12.90 -8.54
CA ILE A 15 0.87 -12.75 -9.36
C ILE A 15 0.99 -13.62 -10.62
N ASP A 16 0.12 -14.64 -10.77
CA ASP A 16 0.21 -15.64 -11.86
C ASP A 16 0.03 -15.07 -13.28
N TRP A 17 -0.78 -14.01 -13.47
CA TRP A 17 -0.97 -13.43 -14.82
C TRP A 17 0.22 -12.58 -15.31
N LEU A 18 1.09 -12.14 -14.40
CA LEU A 18 2.34 -11.45 -14.71
C LEU A 18 3.41 -12.43 -15.23
N ALA A 19 3.39 -13.68 -14.77
CA ALA A 19 4.29 -14.72 -15.28
C ALA A 19 3.97 -15.09 -16.74
N GLU A 20 2.69 -15.12 -17.13
CA GLU A 20 2.25 -15.47 -18.49
C GLU A 20 2.72 -14.47 -19.57
N HIS A 21 2.95 -13.21 -19.20
CA HIS A 21 3.43 -12.17 -20.13
C HIS A 21 4.96 -12.07 -20.19
N SER A 22 5.67 -12.67 -19.23
CA SER A 22 7.15 -12.69 -19.19
C SER A 22 7.77 -13.75 -20.13
N ILE A 23 6.99 -14.75 -20.55
CA ILE A 23 7.48 -15.91 -21.32
C ILE A 23 7.53 -15.62 -22.84
N LYS A 24 6.93 -14.53 -23.32
CA LYS A 24 7.07 -14.08 -24.72
C LYS A 24 8.32 -13.23 -24.87
N GLY A 25 9.43 -13.93 -25.13
CA GLY A 25 10.77 -13.36 -25.27
C GLY A 25 10.82 -12.08 -26.09
N SER A 26 11.50 -11.09 -25.51
CA SER A 26 11.95 -9.89 -26.20
C SER A 26 12.67 -10.27 -27.50
N PRO A 27 12.42 -9.58 -28.63
CA PRO A 27 13.19 -9.83 -29.83
C PRO A 27 14.65 -9.52 -29.54
N LYS A 28 15.53 -10.52 -29.66
CA LYS A 28 16.97 -10.33 -29.58
C LYS A 28 17.38 -9.33 -30.68
N LEU A 29 17.74 -8.11 -30.28
CA LEU A 29 18.54 -7.25 -31.14
C LEU A 29 19.95 -7.83 -31.21
N SER A 30 20.18 -8.68 -32.21
CA SER A 30 21.52 -9.04 -32.64
C SER A 30 21.96 -8.06 -33.71
N SER A 31 22.91 -7.18 -33.38
CA SER A 31 24.03 -6.81 -34.27
C SER A 31 24.83 -5.64 -33.68
N THR A 32 26.07 -5.90 -33.27
CA THR A 32 27.15 -4.91 -33.37
C THR A 32 27.38 -4.61 -34.86
N PRO A 33 27.36 -3.35 -35.32
CA PRO A 33 27.75 -3.05 -36.69
C PRO A 33 29.27 -3.15 -36.80
N ASP A 34 29.73 -4.04 -37.67
CA ASP A 34 31.12 -4.13 -38.13
C ASP A 34 31.42 -2.83 -38.91
N LEU A 35 32.22 -1.93 -38.33
CA LEU A 35 32.68 -0.71 -39.00
C LEU A 35 33.72 -1.09 -40.05
N ARG A 36 33.25 -1.51 -41.22
CA ARG A 36 34.04 -1.52 -42.46
C ARG A 36 33.61 -0.31 -43.30
N GLU A 37 34.51 0.65 -43.42
CA GLU A 37 34.37 1.79 -44.32
C GLU A 37 34.10 1.31 -45.75
N ASN A 38 32.94 1.70 -46.28
CA ASN A 38 32.60 1.53 -47.69
C ASN A 38 32.69 2.92 -48.34
N PRO A 39 33.70 3.22 -49.18
CA PRO A 39 33.92 4.54 -49.72
C PRO A 39 33.06 4.73 -50.98
N ALA A 40 31.75 4.74 -50.81
CA ALA A 40 30.81 5.18 -51.84
C ALA A 40 29.46 5.41 -51.17
N LEU A 41 29.16 6.67 -50.84
CA LEU A 41 27.82 7.26 -50.77
C LEU A 41 27.97 8.67 -50.17
N SER A 42 28.53 9.59 -50.96
CA SER A 42 28.36 11.02 -50.75
C SER A 42 26.94 11.39 -51.17
N ALA A 43 26.00 11.37 -50.23
CA ALA A 43 24.71 12.03 -50.38
C ALA A 43 24.28 12.56 -49.01
N THR A 44 24.65 13.81 -48.74
CA THR A 44 24.20 14.57 -47.57
C THR A 44 22.72 14.88 -47.75
N VAL A 45 21.85 13.98 -47.28
CA VAL A 45 20.44 14.30 -47.06
C VAL A 45 20.34 14.83 -45.64
N SER A 46 20.24 16.15 -45.50
CA SER A 46 19.85 16.78 -44.24
C SER A 46 18.38 16.42 -44.01
N THR A 47 18.11 15.38 -43.24
CA THR A 47 16.77 15.15 -42.70
C THR A 47 16.59 16.14 -41.56
N ASP A 48 15.78 17.17 -41.77
CA ASP A 48 15.30 18.02 -40.68
C ASP A 48 14.64 17.11 -39.64
N ILE A 49 15.25 17.01 -38.46
CA ILE A 49 14.71 16.26 -37.34
C ILE A 49 13.59 17.11 -36.74
N GLU A 50 12.35 16.79 -37.11
CA GLU A 50 11.17 17.38 -36.50
C GLU A 50 10.97 16.77 -35.10
N VAL A 51 11.48 17.45 -34.07
CA VAL A 51 11.29 17.05 -32.68
C VAL A 51 9.90 17.52 -32.25
N THR A 52 8.91 16.66 -32.40
CA THR A 52 7.62 16.86 -31.75
C THR A 52 7.79 16.59 -30.26
N VAL A 53 7.71 17.64 -29.44
CA VAL A 53 7.59 17.47 -27.99
C VAL A 53 6.38 16.57 -27.74
N LEU A 54 6.63 15.39 -27.16
CA LEU A 54 5.56 14.51 -26.69
C LEU A 54 4.68 15.37 -25.77
N ARG A 55 3.35 15.37 -26.00
CA ARG A 55 2.41 16.12 -25.16
C ARG A 55 2.76 15.86 -23.70
N ASP A 56 2.77 16.93 -22.91
CA ASP A 56 3.03 16.87 -21.48
C ASP A 56 2.19 15.72 -20.89
N ILE A 57 2.88 14.70 -20.37
CA ILE A 57 2.21 13.59 -19.70
C ILE A 57 1.49 14.21 -18.52
N GLN A 58 0.15 14.22 -18.56
CA GLN A 58 -0.63 14.72 -17.43
C GLN A 58 -0.40 13.79 -16.25
N ARG A 59 0.53 14.19 -15.36
CA ARG A 59 0.95 13.41 -14.20
C ARG A 59 -0.16 13.22 -13.17
N ASP A 60 -1.29 13.89 -13.35
CA ASP A 60 -2.49 13.74 -12.52
C ASP A 60 -3.36 12.56 -13.01
N ALA A 61 -3.12 12.00 -14.20
CA ALA A 61 -3.91 10.92 -14.82
C ALA A 61 -3.49 9.51 -14.36
N VAL A 62 -3.09 9.38 -13.09
CA VAL A 62 -2.47 8.16 -12.57
C VAL A 62 -3.52 7.12 -12.16
N GLY A 63 -3.32 5.90 -12.64
CA GLY A 63 -4.03 4.68 -12.23
C GLY A 63 -3.17 3.45 -12.51
N LEU A 64 -3.57 2.30 -11.97
CA LEU A 64 -2.88 1.02 -12.16
C LEU A 64 -3.53 0.15 -13.22
N LEU A 65 -4.83 0.34 -13.47
CA LEU A 65 -5.65 -0.53 -14.29
C LEU A 65 -6.10 0.20 -15.57
N PRO A 66 -5.73 -0.28 -16.76
CA PRO A 66 -6.08 0.37 -18.00
C PRO A 66 -7.55 0.08 -18.39
N PRO A 67 -8.12 0.83 -19.37
CA PRO A 67 -9.50 0.66 -19.84
C PRO A 67 -9.87 -0.76 -20.26
N GLU A 68 -8.92 -1.52 -20.81
CA GLU A 68 -9.16 -2.89 -21.28
C GLU A 68 -9.46 -3.85 -20.12
N VAL A 69 -8.92 -3.56 -18.92
CA VAL A 69 -9.18 -4.31 -17.70
C VAL A 69 -10.42 -3.77 -16.98
N THR A 70 -10.51 -2.44 -16.87
CA THR A 70 -11.58 -1.81 -16.08
C THR A 70 -12.88 -1.62 -16.83
N GLY A 71 -12.91 -1.71 -18.16
CA GLY A 71 -14.07 -1.34 -18.97
C GLY A 71 -14.50 0.14 -18.80
N LEU A 72 -13.72 0.95 -18.08
CA LEU A 72 -13.99 2.36 -17.84
C LEU A 72 -13.23 3.19 -18.88
N PRO A 73 -13.86 4.20 -19.49
CA PRO A 73 -13.17 5.05 -20.46
C PRO A 73 -12.12 5.92 -19.77
N VAL A 74 -10.99 6.20 -20.44
CA VAL A 74 -9.96 7.13 -19.93
C VAL A 74 -10.52 8.52 -19.62
N THR A 75 -11.64 8.90 -20.24
CA THR A 75 -12.30 10.19 -20.05
C THR A 75 -13.24 10.23 -18.83
N LEU A 76 -13.23 9.21 -17.97
CA LEU A 76 -14.16 9.04 -16.84
C LEU A 76 -14.28 10.30 -15.97
N TRP A 77 -13.16 10.95 -15.66
CA TRP A 77 -13.11 12.13 -14.76
C TRP A 77 -13.03 13.47 -15.49
N ARG A 78 -12.66 13.45 -16.78
CA ARG A 78 -12.28 14.62 -17.56
C ARG A 78 -13.32 15.75 -17.54
N ASN A 79 -14.60 15.39 -17.58
CA ASN A 79 -15.71 16.34 -17.66
C ASN A 79 -16.34 16.70 -16.30
N SER A 80 -15.75 16.24 -15.20
CA SER A 80 -16.17 16.60 -13.84
C SER A 80 -15.35 17.76 -13.30
N THR A 81 -15.89 18.47 -12.30
CA THR A 81 -15.08 19.40 -11.51
C THR A 81 -14.29 18.62 -10.45
N THR A 82 -13.12 19.11 -10.09
CA THR A 82 -12.34 18.52 -8.99
C THR A 82 -13.16 18.55 -7.70
N GLN A 83 -13.85 19.65 -7.41
CA GLN A 83 -14.63 19.80 -6.18
C GLN A 83 -15.77 18.77 -6.07
N ASP A 84 -16.50 18.52 -7.14
CA ASP A 84 -17.60 17.53 -7.11
C ASP A 84 -17.07 16.13 -6.81
N LEU A 85 -15.94 15.76 -7.41
CA LEU A 85 -15.31 14.46 -7.17
C LEU A 85 -14.77 14.34 -5.74
N LEU A 86 -14.15 15.38 -5.20
CA LEU A 86 -13.72 15.41 -3.80
C LEU A 86 -14.90 15.20 -2.85
N SER A 87 -16.00 15.93 -3.05
CA SER A 87 -17.20 15.80 -2.23
C SER A 87 -17.85 14.42 -2.32
N LEU A 88 -17.89 13.81 -3.52
CA LEU A 88 -18.39 12.44 -3.71
C LEU A 88 -17.50 11.40 -3.02
N LEU A 89 -16.17 11.54 -3.13
CA LEU A 89 -15.22 10.67 -2.44
C LEU A 89 -15.33 10.80 -0.93
N GLU A 90 -15.41 12.02 -0.40
CA GLU A 90 -15.56 12.25 1.04
C GLU A 90 -16.86 11.65 1.59
N ALA A 91 -17.98 11.82 0.88
CA ALA A 91 -19.27 11.26 1.28
C ALA A 91 -19.32 9.72 1.21
N SER A 92 -18.48 9.11 0.37
CA SER A 92 -18.43 7.65 0.23
C SER A 92 -17.77 6.98 1.44
N LYS A 93 -18.55 6.25 2.24
CA LYS A 93 -18.02 5.46 3.36
C LYS A 93 -17.46 4.12 2.86
N VAL A 94 -16.54 3.53 3.63
CA VAL A 94 -16.08 2.16 3.40
C VAL A 94 -17.27 1.22 3.49
N SER A 95 -17.63 0.61 2.36
CA SER A 95 -18.75 -0.32 2.29
C SER A 95 -18.32 -1.70 2.78
N GLN A 96 -19.24 -2.46 3.37
CA GLN A 96 -19.07 -3.89 3.69
C GLN A 96 -19.68 -4.80 2.61
N ASN A 97 -20.27 -4.21 1.55
CA ASN A 97 -20.85 -4.96 0.44
C ASN A 97 -19.75 -5.30 -0.60
N PRO A 98 -19.50 -6.58 -0.90
CA PRO A 98 -18.42 -6.98 -1.81
C PRO A 98 -18.52 -6.39 -3.23
N SER A 99 -19.73 -6.24 -3.77
CA SER A 99 -19.93 -5.66 -5.09
C SER A 99 -19.58 -4.16 -5.12
N ILE A 100 -19.94 -3.42 -4.07
CA ILE A 100 -19.58 -2.01 -3.93
C ILE A 100 -18.07 -1.86 -3.74
N GLN A 101 -17.44 -2.73 -2.94
CA GLN A 101 -15.98 -2.73 -2.74
C GLN A 101 -15.24 -3.00 -4.05
N SER A 102 -15.64 -4.04 -4.78
CA SER A 102 -15.06 -4.39 -6.08
C SER A 102 -15.18 -3.24 -7.08
N LEU A 103 -16.36 -2.61 -7.18
CA LEU A 103 -16.56 -1.44 -8.02
C LEU A 103 -15.68 -0.25 -7.56
N THR A 104 -15.62 0.00 -6.26
CA THR A 104 -14.81 1.10 -5.70
C THR A 104 -13.35 0.91 -6.03
N MET A 105 -12.77 -0.27 -5.79
CA MET A 105 -11.38 -0.58 -6.14
C MET A 105 -11.14 -0.44 -7.63
N ARG A 106 -12.04 -0.98 -8.46
CA ARG A 106 -11.94 -0.86 -9.93
C ARG A 106 -11.91 0.59 -10.40
N VAL A 107 -12.74 1.46 -9.81
CA VAL A 107 -12.83 2.88 -10.15
C VAL A 107 -11.64 3.68 -9.60
N MET A 108 -11.22 3.40 -8.36
CA MET A 108 -10.08 4.10 -7.73
C MET A 108 -8.75 3.74 -8.39
N LEU A 109 -8.58 2.51 -8.85
CA LEU A 109 -7.35 2.06 -9.51
C LEU A 109 -7.36 2.27 -11.03
N ALA A 110 -8.47 2.73 -11.61
CA ALA A 110 -8.55 3.01 -13.04
C ALA A 110 -7.61 4.14 -13.46
N GLU A 111 -6.92 3.92 -14.58
CA GLU A 111 -6.25 4.97 -15.35
C GLU A 111 -7.30 5.87 -16.02
N GLY A 112 -7.10 7.18 -15.94
CA GLY A 112 -8.01 8.13 -16.54
C GLY A 112 -7.52 9.56 -16.39
N ASP A 113 -7.84 10.38 -17.37
CA ASP A 113 -7.48 11.80 -17.38
C ASP A 113 -7.99 12.49 -16.14
N ALA A 114 -7.20 13.41 -15.60
CA ALA A 114 -7.62 14.23 -14.48
C ALA A 114 -8.82 15.13 -14.83
N PRO A 115 -9.57 15.62 -13.83
CA PRO A 115 -10.58 16.66 -14.02
C PRO A 115 -10.00 17.87 -14.75
N TYR A 116 -10.81 18.50 -15.60
CA TYR A 116 -10.36 19.61 -16.45
C TYR A 116 -9.81 20.82 -15.68
N ASP A 117 -10.19 20.96 -14.40
CA ASP A 117 -9.77 22.03 -13.50
C ASP A 117 -8.66 21.61 -12.50
N SER A 118 -8.05 20.42 -12.66
CA SER A 118 -7.00 19.93 -11.74
C SER A 118 -5.77 20.86 -11.69
N ASN A 119 -5.41 21.46 -12.83
CA ASN A 119 -4.33 22.45 -12.94
C ASN A 119 -2.99 22.02 -12.31
N GLY A 120 -2.66 20.71 -12.32
CA GLY A 120 -1.43 20.18 -11.73
C GLY A 120 -1.35 20.29 -10.21
N LYS A 121 -2.48 20.44 -9.53
CA LYS A 121 -2.54 20.49 -8.05
C LYS A 121 -2.58 19.11 -7.40
N PHE A 122 -2.83 18.06 -8.18
CA PHE A 122 -2.93 16.67 -7.69
C PHE A 122 -4.00 16.42 -6.61
N ASN A 123 -4.91 17.36 -6.36
CA ASN A 123 -5.93 17.24 -5.31
C ASN A 123 -6.81 15.99 -5.52
N PHE A 124 -7.22 15.72 -6.76
CA PHE A 124 -8.03 14.55 -7.07
C PHE A 124 -7.23 13.25 -6.88
N LEU A 125 -5.97 13.20 -7.32
CA LEU A 125 -5.10 12.04 -7.11
C LEU A 125 -4.90 11.78 -5.60
N ARG A 126 -4.63 12.82 -4.82
CA ARG A 126 -4.53 12.73 -3.35
C ARG A 126 -5.82 12.12 -2.76
N ALA A 127 -6.99 12.58 -3.17
CA ALA A 127 -8.25 12.04 -2.65
C ALA A 127 -8.51 10.58 -3.04
N LYS A 128 -8.07 10.15 -4.24
CA LYS A 128 -8.09 8.71 -4.61
C LYS A 128 -7.20 7.91 -3.66
N LEU A 129 -6.00 8.38 -3.37
CA LEU A 129 -5.06 7.72 -2.46
C LEU A 129 -5.59 7.67 -1.03
N GLU A 130 -6.15 8.77 -0.51
CA GLU A 130 -6.81 8.81 0.80
C GLU A 130 -7.97 7.82 0.88
N LYS A 131 -8.75 7.67 -0.21
CA LYS A 131 -9.81 6.66 -0.28
C LYS A 131 -9.23 5.24 -0.24
N LEU A 132 -8.15 4.97 -0.95
CA LEU A 132 -7.46 3.67 -0.90
C LEU A 132 -6.94 3.36 0.52
N ILE A 133 -6.34 4.35 1.20
CA ILE A 133 -5.91 4.23 2.60
C ILE A 133 -7.08 3.87 3.52
N GLN A 134 -8.24 4.52 3.36
CA GLN A 134 -9.44 4.20 4.16
C GLN A 134 -9.89 2.73 3.99
N TYR A 135 -9.69 2.15 2.80
CA TYR A 135 -9.97 0.74 2.53
C TYR A 135 -8.83 -0.21 2.95
N GLY A 136 -7.70 0.32 3.43
CA GLY A 136 -6.50 -0.45 3.75
C GLY A 136 -5.65 -0.85 2.54
N ALA A 137 -5.91 -0.26 1.37
CA ALA A 137 -5.18 -0.52 0.12
C ALA A 137 -3.87 0.27 0.06
N ILE A 138 -2.94 -0.03 0.97
CA ILE A 138 -1.63 0.64 1.09
C ILE A 138 -0.75 0.32 -0.13
N ASP A 139 -0.58 -0.96 -0.50
CA ASP A 139 0.27 -1.33 -1.63
C ASP A 139 -0.23 -0.74 -2.97
N PRO A 140 -1.53 -0.78 -3.30
CA PRO A 140 -2.03 -0.11 -4.50
C PRO A 140 -1.85 1.42 -4.46
N ALA A 141 -1.99 2.05 -3.31
CA ALA A 141 -1.77 3.50 -3.17
C ALA A 141 -0.30 3.86 -3.39
N LEU A 142 0.64 3.08 -2.85
CA LEU A 142 2.08 3.24 -3.10
C LEU A 142 2.42 3.05 -4.57
N ALA A 143 1.92 1.98 -5.21
CA ALA A 143 2.16 1.72 -6.63
C ALA A 143 1.63 2.87 -7.53
N MET A 144 0.54 3.53 -7.13
CA MET A 144 0.07 4.73 -7.83
C MET A 144 1.06 5.88 -7.69
N LEU A 145 1.58 6.14 -6.49
CA LEU A 145 2.60 7.18 -6.28
C LEU A 145 3.90 6.89 -7.05
N GLU A 146 4.32 5.63 -7.13
CA GLU A 146 5.49 5.21 -7.92
C GLU A 146 5.29 5.50 -9.42
N ARG A 147 4.09 5.24 -9.96
CA ARG A 147 3.75 5.60 -11.35
C ARG A 147 3.71 7.11 -11.59
N ALA A 148 3.53 7.92 -10.55
CA ALA A 148 3.56 9.37 -10.64
C ALA A 148 4.99 9.95 -10.66
N ALA A 149 6.04 9.10 -10.63
CA ALA A 149 7.42 9.55 -10.58
C ALA A 149 7.87 10.34 -11.84
N PRO A 150 8.71 11.39 -11.69
CA PRO A 150 9.20 11.98 -10.45
C PRO A 150 8.09 12.57 -9.57
N LEU A 151 8.13 12.25 -8.27
CA LEU A 151 7.06 12.55 -7.35
C LEU A 151 6.85 14.07 -7.17
N PRO A 152 5.66 14.60 -7.44
CA PRO A 152 5.31 16.00 -7.18
C PRO A 152 5.39 16.35 -5.69
N ALA A 153 5.89 17.54 -5.36
CA ALA A 153 5.95 18.04 -3.97
C ALA A 153 4.61 17.93 -3.21
N PRO A 154 3.43 18.23 -3.83
CA PRO A 154 2.15 18.04 -3.16
C PRO A 154 1.80 16.59 -2.80
N LEU A 155 2.51 15.57 -3.28
CA LEU A 155 2.25 14.17 -2.95
C LEU A 155 3.24 13.59 -1.92
N VAL A 156 4.27 14.34 -1.52
CA VAL A 156 5.23 13.88 -0.51
C VAL A 156 4.57 13.59 0.85
N PRO A 157 3.61 14.40 1.37
CA PRO A 157 2.96 14.09 2.65
C PRO A 157 2.25 12.74 2.67
N ILE A 158 1.51 12.41 1.60
CA ILE A 158 0.79 11.13 1.54
C ILE A 158 1.74 9.95 1.31
N LEU A 159 2.85 10.15 0.59
CA LEU A 159 3.89 9.13 0.49
C LEU A 159 4.50 8.83 1.87
N PHE A 160 4.80 9.89 2.64
CA PHE A 160 5.33 9.74 3.99
C PHE A 160 4.35 8.96 4.87
N ASP A 161 3.08 9.35 4.92
CA ASP A 161 2.06 8.64 5.70
C ASP A 161 1.93 7.16 5.27
N LEU A 162 1.91 6.89 3.96
CA LEU A 162 1.84 5.52 3.44
C LEU A 162 3.03 4.67 3.89
N SER A 163 4.25 5.24 3.89
CA SER A 163 5.46 4.55 4.35
C SER A 163 5.46 4.23 5.85
N MET A 164 4.57 4.85 6.63
CA MET A 164 4.51 4.62 8.09
C MET A 164 3.60 3.45 8.47
N TYR A 165 2.68 2.99 7.60
CA TYR A 165 1.69 1.96 7.94
C TYR A 165 2.23 0.52 8.07
N SER A 166 3.47 0.25 7.66
CA SER A 166 4.06 -1.09 7.76
C SER A 166 5.56 -1.02 7.94
N GLU A 167 6.14 -1.84 8.82
CA GLU A 167 7.59 -1.88 9.03
C GLU A 167 8.39 -2.40 7.85
N ALA A 168 7.72 -3.09 6.93
CA ALA A 168 8.33 -3.52 5.67
C ALA A 168 8.60 -2.35 4.71
N LEU A 169 8.02 -1.17 4.95
CA LEU A 169 8.16 0.01 4.10
C LEU A 169 9.27 0.93 4.63
N GLU A 170 10.14 1.37 3.74
CA GLU A 170 11.13 2.39 4.08
C GLU A 170 10.46 3.77 4.18
N PRO A 171 10.69 4.51 5.27
CA PRO A 171 10.19 5.87 5.42
C PRO A 171 10.61 6.78 4.25
N ALA A 172 9.67 7.60 3.76
CA ALA A 172 9.93 8.59 2.69
C ALA A 172 10.76 9.81 3.15
N CYS A 173 11.75 9.58 4.00
CA CYS A 173 12.51 10.62 4.68
C CYS A 173 13.41 11.44 3.75
N GLU A 174 13.89 10.84 2.67
CA GLU A 174 14.64 11.60 1.66
C GLU A 174 13.77 12.71 1.05
N GLN A 175 12.54 12.37 0.65
CA GLN A 175 11.61 13.31 0.02
C GLN A 175 11.16 14.40 1.00
N VAL A 176 10.90 14.03 2.27
CA VAL A 176 10.58 14.99 3.34
C VAL A 176 11.72 15.99 3.54
N LEU A 177 12.96 15.51 3.67
CA LEU A 177 14.11 16.37 3.91
C LEU A 177 14.48 17.23 2.69
N GLN A 178 14.25 16.76 1.46
CA GLN A 178 14.42 17.54 0.23
C GLN A 178 13.46 18.74 0.16
N LEU A 179 12.23 18.61 0.64
CA LEU A 179 11.28 19.73 0.72
C LEU A 179 11.64 20.74 1.82
N GLY A 180 12.34 20.30 2.87
CA GLY A 180 12.76 21.17 3.96
C GLY A 180 11.58 21.86 4.63
N ALA A 181 11.63 23.20 4.73
CA ALA A 181 10.58 24.00 5.37
C ALA A 181 9.25 24.03 4.59
N ALA A 182 9.23 23.64 3.31
CA ALA A 182 7.98 23.54 2.54
C ALA A 182 7.13 22.32 2.96
N PHE A 183 7.71 21.40 3.73
CA PHE A 183 6.98 20.31 4.36
C PHE A 183 6.50 20.75 5.75
N GLU A 184 5.25 21.20 5.83
CA GLU A 184 4.63 21.80 7.03
C GLU A 184 4.22 20.75 8.10
N ASN A 185 5.16 19.86 8.48
CA ASN A 185 5.00 18.91 9.57
C ASN A 185 6.36 18.69 10.22
N ASP A 186 6.56 19.35 11.36
CA ASP A 186 7.82 19.33 12.10
C ASP A 186 8.11 17.95 12.71
N SER A 187 7.10 17.22 13.18
CA SER A 187 7.23 15.88 13.75
C SER A 187 7.93 14.91 12.78
N ALA A 188 7.47 14.90 11.53
CA ALA A 188 8.04 14.06 10.47
C ALA A 188 9.45 14.50 10.07
N ARG A 189 9.72 15.81 10.00
CA ARG A 189 11.05 16.34 9.71
C ARG A 189 12.06 15.96 10.81
N ILE A 190 11.66 16.07 12.08
CA ILE A 190 12.47 15.66 13.24
C ILE A 190 12.75 14.16 13.18
N TYR A 191 11.70 13.35 12.97
CA TYR A 191 11.82 11.90 12.80
C TYR A 191 12.83 11.55 11.69
N CYS A 192 12.72 12.20 10.54
CA CYS A 192 13.57 11.92 9.39
C CYS A 192 15.02 12.38 9.58
N LEU A 193 15.27 13.50 10.26
CA LEU A 193 16.63 13.91 10.64
C LEU A 193 17.30 12.85 11.52
N ALA A 194 16.59 12.35 12.53
CA ALA A 194 17.10 11.31 13.42
C ALA A 194 17.35 10.00 12.69
N ARG A 195 16.43 9.57 11.80
CA ARG A 195 16.61 8.37 10.95
C ARG A 195 17.81 8.47 10.02
N ARG A 196 18.19 9.69 9.58
CA ARG A 196 19.42 9.94 8.81
C ARG A 196 20.69 10.00 9.66
N GLY A 197 20.57 9.89 10.99
CA GLY A 197 21.68 9.99 11.94
C GLY A 197 22.03 11.43 12.33
N GLU A 198 21.23 12.42 11.95
CA GLU A 198 21.43 13.84 12.31
C GLU A 198 20.79 14.19 13.65
N TRP A 199 21.16 13.45 14.69
CA TRP A 199 20.59 13.56 16.04
C TRP A 199 20.64 14.99 16.60
N GLN A 200 21.76 15.69 16.41
CA GLN A 200 21.90 17.07 16.88
C GLN A 200 20.93 18.03 16.16
N SER A 201 20.78 17.90 14.85
CA SER A 201 19.83 18.68 14.05
C SER A 201 18.39 18.40 14.50
N ALA A 202 18.05 17.12 14.71
CA ALA A 202 16.74 16.71 15.18
C ALA A 202 16.40 17.33 16.55
N ASN A 203 17.33 17.30 17.50
CA ASN A 203 17.13 17.87 18.83
C ASN A 203 16.97 19.41 18.81
N ILE A 204 17.79 20.12 18.02
CA ILE A 204 17.64 21.57 17.84
C ILE A 204 16.27 21.89 17.24
N MET A 205 15.84 21.10 16.26
CA MET A 205 14.54 21.29 15.64
C MET A 205 13.38 21.01 16.62
N LEU A 206 13.46 19.95 17.44
CA LEU A 206 12.47 19.64 18.47
C LEU A 206 12.34 20.77 19.50
N THR A 207 13.45 21.22 20.07
CA THR A 207 13.44 22.34 21.04
C THR A 207 12.93 23.65 20.43
N THR A 208 13.19 23.89 19.14
CA THR A 208 12.66 25.06 18.42
C THR A 208 11.15 24.93 18.22
N ALA A 209 10.68 23.76 17.79
CA ALA A 209 9.26 23.48 17.56
C ALA A 209 8.45 23.56 18.86
N GLU A 210 9.01 23.08 19.97
CA GLU A 210 8.44 23.24 21.31
C GLU A 210 8.34 24.71 21.73
N ALA A 211 9.40 25.50 21.55
CA ALA A 211 9.40 26.92 21.88
C ALA A 211 8.39 27.74 21.03
N LEU A 212 8.15 27.31 19.78
CA LEU A 212 7.15 27.88 18.88
C LEU A 212 5.74 27.32 19.10
N GLN A 213 5.59 26.29 19.95
CA GLN A 213 4.34 25.57 20.17
C GLN A 213 3.73 25.01 18.86
N SER A 214 4.57 24.58 17.92
CA SER A 214 4.12 23.97 16.66
C SER A 214 3.79 22.48 16.78
N LEU A 215 4.13 21.86 17.90
CA LEU A 215 3.85 20.45 18.21
C LEU A 215 2.80 20.33 19.32
N THR A 216 1.95 19.32 19.22
CA THR A 216 1.09 18.95 20.34
C THR A 216 1.91 18.36 21.49
N PRO A 217 1.40 18.41 22.75
CA PRO A 217 2.11 17.83 23.90
C PRO A 217 2.46 16.34 23.71
N ARG A 218 1.60 15.60 23.01
CA ARG A 218 1.83 14.18 22.69
C ARG A 218 2.97 14.01 21.69
N GLU A 219 2.99 14.77 20.60
CA GLU A 219 4.07 14.70 19.61
C GLU A 219 5.40 15.05 20.25
N THR A 220 5.44 16.11 21.06
CA THR A 220 6.64 16.52 21.81
C THR A 220 7.16 15.39 22.68
N ALA A 221 6.27 14.75 23.46
CA ALA A 221 6.62 13.63 24.34
C ALA A 221 7.16 12.41 23.57
N LEU A 222 6.46 11.99 22.52
CA LEU A 222 6.90 10.88 21.66
C LEU A 222 8.26 11.17 21.02
N LEU A 223 8.50 12.39 20.55
CA LEU A 223 9.76 12.76 19.92
C LEU A 223 10.91 12.90 20.92
N HIS A 224 10.67 13.40 22.13
CA HIS A 224 11.67 13.42 23.19
C HIS A 224 12.09 12.00 23.59
N PHE A 225 11.13 11.09 23.70
CA PHE A 225 11.41 9.69 23.98
C PHE A 225 12.21 9.04 22.83
N PHE A 226 11.78 9.27 21.58
CA PHE A 226 12.48 8.76 20.40
C PHE A 226 13.93 9.27 20.25
N LEU A 227 14.18 10.53 20.61
CA LEU A 227 15.53 11.12 20.56
C LEU A 227 16.36 10.83 21.81
N GLU A 228 15.79 10.20 22.85
CA GLU A 228 16.40 10.00 24.16
C GLU A 228 16.85 11.32 24.83
N THR A 229 16.13 12.42 24.57
CA THR A 229 16.49 13.77 25.05
C THR A 229 15.69 14.21 26.27
N GLY A 230 14.64 13.48 26.63
CA GLY A 230 13.78 13.76 27.79
C GLY A 230 14.00 12.80 28.96
N SER A 231 13.59 13.22 30.16
CA SER A 231 13.47 12.34 31.34
C SER A 231 12.07 11.71 31.47
N GLU A 232 11.29 11.75 30.40
CA GLU A 232 9.90 11.30 30.39
C GLU A 232 9.82 9.80 30.65
N LYS A 233 8.84 9.40 31.47
CA LYS A 233 8.58 7.98 31.69
C LYS A 233 7.64 7.48 30.61
N THR A 234 7.74 6.20 30.24
CA THR A 234 6.77 5.55 29.33
C THR A 234 5.32 5.70 29.82
N SER A 235 5.11 5.84 31.13
CA SER A 235 3.82 6.14 31.75
C SER A 235 3.26 7.52 31.40
N ASP A 236 4.02 8.41 30.79
CA ASP A 236 3.54 9.73 30.36
C ASP A 236 3.07 9.69 28.89
N LEU A 237 3.36 8.60 28.17
CA LEU A 237 3.00 8.36 26.76
C LEU A 237 1.65 7.65 26.58
N TYR A 238 0.81 7.57 27.61
CA TYR A 238 -0.44 6.81 27.54
C TYR A 238 -1.29 7.24 26.34
N PHE A 239 -1.44 6.29 25.41
CA PHE A 239 -2.38 6.42 24.31
C PHE A 239 -3.80 6.48 24.89
N VAL A 240 -4.51 7.57 24.59
CA VAL A 240 -5.94 7.69 24.90
C VAL A 240 -6.68 7.17 23.68
N THR A 241 -7.47 6.11 23.86
CA THR A 241 -8.20 5.39 22.82
C THR A 241 -9.10 6.28 21.96
N ASP A 242 -9.55 7.42 22.50
CA ASP A 242 -10.45 8.36 21.80
C ASP A 242 -9.73 9.33 20.86
N SER A 243 -8.39 9.26 20.77
CA SER A 243 -7.61 10.13 19.89
C SER A 243 -7.26 9.48 18.56
N VAL A 244 -7.34 10.25 17.48
CA VAL A 244 -6.92 9.79 16.14
C VAL A 244 -5.40 9.68 16.13
N LEU A 245 -4.92 8.46 15.96
CA LEU A 245 -3.50 8.17 15.85
C LEU A 245 -3.02 8.43 14.42
N THR A 246 -1.98 9.24 14.26
CA THR A 246 -1.31 9.42 12.97
C THR A 246 -0.41 8.21 12.65
N PRO A 247 -0.11 7.94 11.38
CA PRO A 247 0.80 6.87 10.99
C PRO A 247 2.19 7.00 11.63
N LEU A 248 2.72 8.22 11.74
CA LEU A 248 3.99 8.49 12.40
C LEU A 248 3.94 8.18 13.91
N GLU A 249 2.88 8.58 14.61
CA GLU A 249 2.75 8.25 16.03
C GLU A 249 2.65 6.74 16.25
N TYR A 250 1.89 6.02 15.41
CA TYR A 250 1.84 4.55 15.45
C TYR A 250 3.23 3.95 15.32
N ARG A 251 4.01 4.45 14.35
CA ARG A 251 5.40 4.03 14.16
C ARG A 251 6.28 4.29 15.38
N LEU A 252 6.12 5.44 16.02
CA LEU A 252 6.87 5.79 17.22
C LEU A 252 6.52 4.86 18.38
N TYR A 253 5.23 4.56 18.60
CA TYR A 253 4.80 3.58 19.61
C TYR A 253 5.39 2.18 19.38
N GLU A 254 5.44 1.71 18.12
CA GLU A 254 6.10 0.45 17.79
C GLU A 254 7.59 0.47 18.14
N ALA A 255 8.29 1.55 17.81
CA ALA A 255 9.72 1.70 18.11
C ALA A 255 10.02 1.68 19.62
N PHE A 256 9.05 2.03 20.47
CA PHE A 256 9.21 2.04 21.92
C PHE A 256 8.89 0.69 22.58
N GLY A 257 8.37 -0.28 21.83
CA GLY A 257 7.92 -1.56 22.37
C GLY A 257 6.57 -1.51 23.07
N GLU A 258 5.78 -0.45 22.83
CA GLU A 258 4.40 -0.28 23.31
C GLU A 258 3.43 -0.28 22.12
N PRO A 259 3.34 -1.39 21.35
CA PRO A 259 2.58 -1.40 20.11
C PRO A 259 1.08 -1.22 20.38
N VAL A 260 0.47 -0.30 19.64
CA VAL A 260 -0.99 -0.11 19.66
C VAL A 260 -1.63 -1.25 18.84
N PRO A 261 -2.60 -2.00 19.40
CA PRO A 261 -3.30 -3.04 18.65
C PRO A 261 -4.02 -2.45 17.44
N ALA A 262 -3.80 -2.99 16.24
CA ALA A 262 -4.41 -2.41 15.04
C ALA A 262 -5.93 -2.57 15.01
N ASN A 263 -6.48 -3.56 15.74
CA ASN A 263 -7.90 -3.92 15.75
C ASN A 263 -8.86 -2.77 16.06
N ASP A 264 -8.45 -1.82 16.89
CA ASP A 264 -9.25 -0.66 17.30
C ASP A 264 -8.97 0.60 16.46
N LEU A 265 -8.01 0.52 15.53
CA LEU A 265 -7.59 1.62 14.68
C LEU A 265 -8.26 1.56 13.28
N PRO A 266 -8.20 2.66 12.50
CA PRO A 266 -8.59 2.64 11.09
C PRO A 266 -7.96 1.49 10.30
N LEU A 267 -8.67 1.04 9.26
CA LEU A 267 -8.34 -0.19 8.54
C LEU A 267 -6.90 -0.23 7.99
N ALA A 268 -6.37 0.92 7.57
CA ALA A 268 -5.00 1.11 7.11
C ALA A 268 -3.93 0.50 8.06
N PHE A 269 -4.14 0.61 9.37
CA PHE A 269 -3.20 0.09 10.37
C PHE A 269 -3.15 -1.44 10.43
N SER A 270 -4.13 -2.15 9.86
CA SER A 270 -4.11 -3.62 9.79
C SER A 270 -2.93 -4.13 8.99
N VAL A 271 -2.39 -3.34 8.05
CA VAL A 271 -1.25 -3.75 7.22
C VAL A 271 0.00 -4.00 8.06
N ALA A 272 0.19 -3.28 9.17
CA ALA A 272 1.33 -3.46 10.07
C ALA A 272 1.41 -4.87 10.69
N GLU A 273 0.29 -5.59 10.77
CA GLU A 273 0.23 -6.92 11.41
C GLU A 273 0.31 -8.06 10.39
N LEU A 274 0.28 -7.76 9.07
CA LEU A 274 0.26 -8.77 8.02
C LEU A 274 1.55 -9.59 7.89
N SER A 275 2.70 -9.10 8.36
CA SER A 275 3.95 -9.87 8.35
C SER A 275 3.89 -11.10 9.27
N GLY A 276 3.12 -10.99 10.35
CA GLY A 276 3.04 -11.98 11.41
C GLY A 276 4.08 -11.85 12.51
N ASP A 277 4.90 -10.79 12.51
CA ASP A 277 5.89 -10.53 13.56
C ASP A 277 5.24 -10.32 14.93
N LYS A 278 4.02 -9.74 14.94
CA LYS A 278 3.18 -9.58 16.14
C LYS A 278 2.39 -10.84 16.51
N GLY A 279 2.67 -11.96 15.86
CA GLY A 279 2.04 -13.25 16.09
C GLY A 279 0.91 -13.57 15.12
N TRP A 280 0.63 -14.87 14.99
CA TRP A 280 -0.29 -15.38 13.97
C TRP A 280 -1.76 -14.98 14.19
N LYS A 281 -2.18 -14.78 15.45
CA LYS A 281 -3.55 -14.31 15.75
C LYS A 281 -3.77 -12.91 15.16
N ALA A 282 -2.86 -11.97 15.43
CA ALA A 282 -2.90 -10.61 14.91
C ALA A 282 -2.87 -10.60 13.38
N GLN A 283 -1.99 -11.41 12.78
CA GLN A 283 -1.91 -11.59 11.32
C GLN A 283 -3.24 -12.04 10.71
N LEU A 284 -3.91 -13.03 11.31
CA LEU A 284 -5.20 -13.51 10.84
C LEU A 284 -6.31 -12.46 11.02
N GLU A 285 -6.34 -11.76 12.15
CA GLU A 285 -7.33 -10.71 12.41
C GLU A 285 -7.18 -9.54 11.42
N ALA A 286 -5.95 -9.11 11.16
CA ALA A 286 -5.63 -8.12 10.14
C ALA A 286 -6.01 -8.57 8.73
N ALA A 287 -5.65 -9.80 8.35
CA ALA A 287 -5.99 -10.37 7.05
C ALA A 287 -7.52 -10.43 6.86
N GLU A 288 -8.28 -10.86 7.86
CA GLU A 288 -9.75 -10.86 7.79
C GLU A 288 -10.34 -9.45 7.71
N ARG A 289 -9.79 -8.48 8.45
CA ARG A 289 -10.24 -7.08 8.39
C ARG A 289 -10.04 -6.49 7.00
N LEU A 290 -8.90 -6.74 6.37
CA LEU A 290 -8.58 -6.26 5.01
C LEU A 290 -9.29 -7.07 3.92
N SER A 291 -9.58 -8.35 4.16
CA SER A 291 -10.42 -9.15 3.25
C SER A 291 -11.85 -8.64 3.25
N LYS A 292 -12.36 -8.22 4.42
CA LYS A 292 -13.69 -7.62 4.55
C LYS A 292 -13.85 -6.30 3.81
N SER A 293 -12.77 -5.60 3.43
CA SER A 293 -12.83 -4.41 2.58
C SER A 293 -12.56 -4.68 1.10
N GLY A 294 -12.29 -5.94 0.73
CA GLY A 294 -12.01 -6.36 -0.64
C GLY A 294 -10.59 -6.00 -1.12
N VAL A 295 -9.66 -5.76 -0.21
CA VAL A 295 -8.27 -5.36 -0.53
C VAL A 295 -7.28 -6.52 -0.39
N PHE A 296 -7.52 -7.42 0.57
CA PHE A 296 -6.67 -8.60 0.75
C PHE A 296 -7.19 -9.75 -0.11
N SER A 297 -6.29 -10.51 -0.74
CA SER A 297 -6.72 -11.57 -1.67
C SER A 297 -7.28 -12.79 -0.96
N ASP A 298 -8.34 -13.35 -1.52
CA ASP A 298 -9.01 -14.55 -1.01
C ASP A 298 -8.04 -15.74 -0.91
N ASN A 299 -7.14 -15.89 -1.88
CA ASN A 299 -6.12 -16.94 -1.88
C ASN A 299 -5.08 -16.76 -0.78
N GLN A 300 -4.63 -15.51 -0.52
CA GLN A 300 -3.73 -15.26 0.61
C GLN A 300 -4.41 -15.51 1.94
N LEU A 301 -5.69 -15.12 2.10
CA LEU A 301 -6.46 -15.40 3.31
C LEU A 301 -6.58 -16.91 3.53
N LEU A 302 -6.95 -17.66 2.48
CA LEU A 302 -7.05 -19.12 2.55
C LEU A 302 -5.71 -19.74 2.94
N GLY A 303 -4.61 -19.30 2.31
CA GLY A 303 -3.26 -19.75 2.66
C GLY A 303 -2.86 -19.46 4.10
N LEU A 304 -3.33 -18.35 4.70
CA LEU A 304 -3.12 -18.07 6.12
C LEU A 304 -3.96 -18.98 7.02
N LEU A 305 -5.22 -19.26 6.65
CA LEU A 305 -6.14 -20.11 7.42
C LEU A 305 -5.73 -21.59 7.38
N THR A 306 -5.08 -22.06 6.31
CA THR A 306 -4.61 -23.45 6.18
C THR A 306 -3.15 -23.66 6.60
N LYS A 307 -2.44 -22.59 6.99
CA LYS A 307 -0.99 -22.62 7.29
C LYS A 307 -0.57 -23.64 8.35
N LYS A 308 -1.33 -23.78 9.44
CA LYS A 308 -1.04 -24.70 10.55
C LYS A 308 -2.30 -24.99 11.37
N PRO A 309 -2.35 -26.08 12.17
CA PRO A 309 -3.50 -26.36 13.02
C PRO A 309 -3.78 -25.24 14.01
N ALA A 310 -5.07 -25.04 14.33
CA ALA A 310 -5.49 -24.09 15.36
C ALA A 310 -4.80 -24.42 16.70
N PRO A 311 -4.15 -23.44 17.36
CA PRO A 311 -3.41 -23.67 18.60
C PRO A 311 -4.34 -23.65 19.83
N ALA A 312 -5.57 -23.19 19.66
CA ALA A 312 -6.60 -23.04 20.68
C ALA A 312 -7.99 -23.14 20.03
N SER A 313 -9.05 -23.09 20.82
CA SER A 313 -10.43 -22.97 20.36
C SER A 313 -10.94 -21.53 20.54
N GLY A 314 -12.01 -21.19 19.82
CA GLY A 314 -12.71 -19.92 19.96
C GLY A 314 -12.32 -18.86 18.93
N GLY A 315 -13.31 -18.08 18.49
CA GLY A 315 -13.11 -16.87 17.70
C GLY A 315 -12.50 -17.18 16.33
N ILE A 316 -11.31 -16.65 16.05
CA ILE A 316 -10.62 -16.86 14.77
C ILE A 316 -10.14 -18.31 14.57
N TRP A 317 -9.89 -19.02 15.66
CA TRP A 317 -9.43 -20.40 15.61
C TRP A 317 -10.51 -21.39 15.19
N ASP A 318 -11.77 -21.09 15.50
CA ASP A 318 -12.90 -21.89 15.01
C ASP A 318 -13.00 -21.79 13.48
N ARG A 319 -12.75 -20.60 12.92
CA ARG A 319 -12.71 -20.39 11.46
C ARG A 319 -11.57 -21.13 10.79
N VAL A 320 -10.37 -21.08 11.38
CA VAL A 320 -9.21 -21.89 10.95
C VAL A 320 -9.59 -23.38 10.89
N THR A 321 -10.20 -23.89 11.96
CA THR A 321 -10.60 -25.30 12.05
C THR A 321 -11.63 -25.67 10.99
N MET A 322 -12.70 -24.87 10.84
CA MET A 322 -13.76 -25.13 9.86
C MET A 322 -13.23 -25.17 8.41
N ILE A 323 -12.30 -24.27 8.07
CA ILE A 323 -11.70 -24.21 6.72
C ILE A 323 -10.79 -25.41 6.48
N GLN A 324 -9.99 -25.81 7.48
CA GLN A 324 -9.13 -26.98 7.38
C GLN A 324 -9.93 -28.28 7.28
N ASP A 325 -11.05 -28.40 7.98
CA ASP A 325 -11.96 -29.55 7.87
C ASP A 325 -12.56 -29.65 6.46
N LEU A 326 -12.95 -28.51 5.86
CA LEU A 326 -13.40 -28.45 4.48
C LEU A 326 -12.29 -28.86 3.50
N GLU A 327 -11.07 -28.33 3.66
CA GLU A 327 -9.91 -28.67 2.83
C GLU A 327 -9.61 -30.18 2.92
N GLN A 328 -9.58 -30.75 4.12
CA GLN A 328 -9.36 -32.19 4.30
C GLN A 328 -10.46 -33.04 3.66
N ALA A 329 -11.73 -32.59 3.73
CA ALA A 329 -12.84 -33.28 3.08
C ALA A 329 -12.74 -33.26 1.55
N LEU A 330 -12.28 -32.13 0.98
CA LEU A 330 -12.01 -31.97 -0.45
C LEU A 330 -10.86 -32.88 -0.90
N VAL A 331 -9.73 -32.88 -0.18
CA VAL A 331 -8.57 -33.73 -0.47
C VAL A 331 -8.92 -35.22 -0.36
N ALA A 332 -9.73 -35.59 0.63
CA ALA A 332 -10.20 -36.97 0.80
C ALA A 332 -11.28 -37.40 -0.21
N ASN A 333 -11.77 -36.49 -1.06
CA ASN A 333 -12.86 -36.69 -2.01
C ASN A 333 -14.07 -37.42 -1.38
N ALA A 334 -14.54 -36.91 -0.23
CA ALA A 334 -15.61 -37.52 0.56
C ALA A 334 -16.90 -36.68 0.50
N PRO A 335 -17.84 -36.94 -0.43
CA PRO A 335 -18.96 -36.04 -0.72
C PRO A 335 -19.84 -35.69 0.49
N ALA A 336 -20.08 -36.67 1.37
CA ALA A 336 -20.85 -36.45 2.59
C ALA A 336 -20.14 -35.48 3.55
N ARG A 337 -18.81 -35.64 3.72
CA ARG A 337 -17.99 -34.73 4.55
C ARG A 337 -17.87 -33.34 3.93
N ILE A 338 -17.73 -33.27 2.60
CA ILE A 338 -17.71 -31.98 1.88
C ILE A 338 -19.02 -31.24 2.10
N SER A 339 -20.17 -31.91 1.92
CA SER A 339 -21.49 -31.29 2.13
C SER A 339 -21.69 -30.80 3.56
N ASP A 340 -21.20 -31.53 4.57
CA ASP A 340 -21.33 -31.15 5.97
C ASP A 340 -20.40 -29.98 6.35
N ALA A 341 -19.13 -30.05 5.96
CA ALA A 341 -18.15 -28.99 6.18
C ALA A 341 -18.56 -27.71 5.45
N LEU A 342 -19.05 -27.80 4.21
CA LEU A 342 -19.52 -26.64 3.45
C LEU A 342 -20.71 -25.95 4.12
N ARG A 343 -21.69 -26.70 4.65
CA ARG A 343 -22.82 -26.12 5.39
C ARG A 343 -22.34 -25.42 6.66
N THR A 344 -21.39 -26.02 7.36
CA THR A 344 -20.81 -25.45 8.59
C THR A 344 -20.12 -24.13 8.28
N VAL A 345 -19.19 -24.12 7.33
CA VAL A 345 -18.47 -22.92 6.89
C VAL A 345 -19.43 -21.84 6.38
N TRP A 346 -20.41 -22.20 5.53
CA TRP A 346 -21.39 -21.26 4.99
C TRP A 346 -22.27 -20.66 6.08
N SER A 347 -22.68 -21.44 7.09
CA SER A 347 -23.48 -20.92 8.20
C SER A 347 -22.70 -19.94 9.08
N ALA A 348 -21.38 -20.16 9.22
CA ALA A 348 -20.50 -19.30 10.02
C ALA A 348 -20.07 -18.03 9.28
N MET A 349 -19.91 -18.10 7.96
CA MET A 349 -19.25 -17.03 7.17
C MET A 349 -20.13 -16.42 6.08
N GLY A 350 -21.22 -17.08 5.66
CA GLY A 350 -22.02 -16.79 4.46
C GLY A 350 -22.69 -15.42 4.40
N ASN A 351 -22.84 -14.73 5.53
CA ASN A 351 -23.37 -13.36 5.59
C ASN A 351 -22.28 -12.28 5.70
N SER A 352 -21.01 -12.66 5.56
CA SER A 352 -19.86 -11.75 5.66
C SER A 352 -19.09 -11.72 4.35
N ALA A 353 -18.31 -10.66 4.12
CA ALA A 353 -17.38 -10.58 2.99
C ALA A 353 -16.34 -11.73 2.98
N LEU A 354 -16.18 -12.44 4.10
CA LEU A 354 -15.33 -13.63 4.20
C LEU A 354 -15.95 -14.87 3.51
N ALA A 355 -17.18 -14.81 3.01
CA ALA A 355 -17.81 -15.92 2.27
C ALA A 355 -17.26 -16.08 0.84
N THR A 356 -16.69 -15.02 0.26
CA THR A 356 -16.24 -14.97 -1.14
C THR A 356 -15.22 -16.07 -1.51
N PRO A 357 -14.20 -16.38 -0.69
CA PRO A 357 -13.27 -17.48 -0.95
C PRO A 357 -13.93 -18.88 -0.99
N ILE A 358 -15.14 -19.02 -0.45
CA ILE A 358 -15.86 -20.30 -0.30
C ILE A 358 -16.96 -20.46 -1.38
N ALA A 359 -17.38 -19.35 -2.00
CA ALA A 359 -18.58 -19.25 -2.84
C ALA A 359 -18.41 -19.77 -4.28
#